data_AF-A0A919IMG8-F1
#
_entry.id   AF-A0A919IMG8-F1
#
_cell.length_a   1.000
_cell.length_b   1.000
_cell.length_c   1.000
_cell.angle_alpha   90.00
_cell.angle_beta   90.00
_cell.angle_gamma   90.00
#
_symmetry.space_group_name_H-M   'P 1'
#
loop_
_entity.id
_entity.type
_entity.pdbx_description
1 polymer ?
#
loop_
_entity_poly.entity_id
_entity_poly.type
_entity_poly.pdbx_seq_one_letter_code
_entity_poly.pdbx_strand_id
1 'polypeptide(L)'
;MVRRVHDLGDRARRGAFLGRGRQRPSLPHLRAAEGRQRSVNRLQLSAWRESALFTPAERAALEYTEAATTLTGHGVSDEVWAGVRQFFDDEELGALVVQVALMNAYNRFGVPLRMPVTSRG
;
A
#
# COMPACT_ATOMS: atom_id res chain seq x y z
N MET A 1 5.48 6.99 10.93
CA MET A 1 5.14 7.45 9.56
C MET A 1 3.85 6.82 9.01
N VAL A 2 3.44 5.62 9.46
CA VAL A 2 2.15 4.97 9.11
C VAL A 2 0.89 5.73 9.61
N ARG A 3 1.00 6.50 10.71
CA ARG A 3 -0.13 7.22 11.32
C ARG A 3 -0.60 8.49 10.59
N ARG A 4 0.14 8.98 9.58
CA ARG A 4 -0.18 10.23 8.87
C ARG A 4 -0.84 10.00 7.50
N VAL A 5 -0.71 8.80 6.94
CA VAL A 5 -1.42 8.38 5.71
C VAL A 5 -2.88 8.04 6.00
N HIS A 6 -3.16 7.44 7.17
CA HIS A 6 -4.53 7.19 7.65
C HIS A 6 -5.32 8.49 7.88
N ASP A 7 -4.65 9.55 8.35
CA ASP A 7 -5.31 10.81 8.73
C ASP A 7 -5.60 11.72 7.51
N LEU A 8 -4.87 11.56 6.41
CA LEU A 8 -5.13 12.28 5.15
C LEU A 8 -6.36 11.70 4.43
N GLY A 9 -6.53 10.37 4.47
CA GLY A 9 -7.75 9.69 4.00
C GLY A 9 -8.99 10.05 4.82
N ASP A 10 -8.86 10.18 6.14
CA ASP A 10 -9.97 10.54 7.02
C ASP A 10 -10.38 12.02 6.96
N ARG A 11 -9.48 12.93 6.59
CA ARG A 11 -9.83 14.36 6.38
C ARG A 11 -10.52 14.60 5.04
N ALA A 12 -10.14 13.87 3.99
CA ALA A 12 -10.87 13.88 2.72
C ALA A 12 -12.30 13.33 2.87
N ARG A 13 -12.53 12.36 3.77
CA ARG A 13 -13.86 11.79 4.08
C ARG A 13 -14.80 12.74 4.85
N ARG A 14 -14.27 13.76 5.53
CA ARG A 14 -15.05 14.71 6.36
C ARG A 14 -15.49 15.98 5.61
N GLY A 15 -14.92 16.23 4.43
CA GLY A 15 -15.28 17.37 3.58
C GLY A 15 -16.01 16.90 2.32
N ALA A 16 -17.34 16.86 2.38
CA ALA A 16 -18.27 16.75 1.25
C ALA A 16 -18.30 15.42 0.44
N PHE A 17 -19.32 14.61 0.71
CA PHE A 17 -20.40 14.42 -0.28
C PHE A 17 -21.69 14.00 0.45
N LEU A 18 -22.67 14.90 0.49
CA LEU A 18 -24.04 14.61 0.92
C LEU A 18 -24.67 13.70 -0.14
N GLY A 19 -24.98 12.46 0.23
CA GLY A 19 -25.62 11.53 -0.70
C GLY A 19 -25.87 10.17 -0.08
N ARG A 20 -27.00 10.08 0.64
CA ARG A 20 -27.85 8.91 0.92
C ARG A 20 -27.15 7.56 1.23
N GLY A 21 -27.44 7.04 2.42
CA GLY A 21 -26.94 5.78 2.96
C GLY A 21 -26.82 4.64 1.96
N ARG A 22 -25.58 4.33 1.61
CA ARG A 22 -25.16 3.00 1.17
C ARG A 22 -24.47 2.35 2.36
N GLN A 23 -24.92 1.15 2.73
CA GLN A 23 -24.15 0.30 3.63
C GLN A 23 -22.72 0.21 3.11
N ARG A 24 -21.75 0.47 3.99
CA ARG A 24 -20.33 0.37 3.67
C ARG A 24 -20.05 -1.05 3.19
N PRO A 25 -19.50 -1.28 1.98
CA PRO A 25 -18.97 -2.59 1.66
C PRO A 25 -17.84 -2.89 2.64
N SER A 26 -17.97 -4.00 3.35
CA SER A 26 -16.93 -4.51 4.22
C SER A 26 -15.80 -5.08 3.36
N LEU A 27 -14.72 -4.31 3.18
CA LEU A 27 -13.50 -4.71 2.46
C LEU A 27 -12.70 -5.71 3.32
N PRO A 28 -12.74 -7.02 3.04
CA PRO A 28 -12.28 -8.04 3.98
C PRO A 28 -10.76 -8.19 4.00
N HIS A 29 -10.02 -7.80 2.96
CA HIS A 29 -8.56 -7.99 2.90
C HIS A 29 -7.76 -6.73 3.23
N LEU A 30 -8.24 -5.52 2.93
CA LEU A 30 -7.70 -4.30 3.54
C LEU A 30 -7.89 -4.29 5.07
N ARG A 31 -8.96 -4.91 5.60
CA ARG A 31 -9.11 -5.12 7.05
C ARG A 31 -8.13 -6.11 7.65
N ALA A 32 -7.57 -7.04 6.88
CA ALA A 32 -6.53 -7.94 7.40
C ALA A 32 -5.26 -7.15 7.79
N ALA A 33 -5.03 -5.98 7.17
CA ALA A 33 -4.01 -5.01 7.58
C ALA A 33 -4.47 -4.11 8.74
N GLU A 34 -5.76 -3.79 8.87
CA GLU A 34 -6.29 -2.94 9.95
C GLU A 34 -6.40 -3.63 11.33
N GLY A 35 -6.22 -4.95 11.42
CA GLY A 35 -6.43 -5.71 12.68
C GLY A 35 -5.19 -6.39 13.28
N ARG A 36 -4.06 -6.43 12.58
CA ARG A 36 -2.84 -7.11 13.07
C ARG A 36 -1.65 -6.18 12.94
N GLN A 37 -1.44 -5.35 13.95
CA GLN A 37 -0.17 -4.65 14.12
C GLN A 37 0.92 -5.69 14.45
N ARG A 38 1.45 -6.37 13.43
CA ARG A 38 2.66 -7.20 13.56
C ARG A 38 3.87 -6.32 13.33
N SER A 39 4.81 -6.36 14.25
CA SER A 39 6.10 -5.68 14.11
C SER A 39 6.95 -6.42 13.09
N VAL A 40 6.79 -6.10 11.80
CA VAL A 40 7.69 -6.53 10.74
C VAL A 40 8.89 -5.59 10.75
N ASN A 41 10.09 -6.11 10.97
CA ASN A 41 11.30 -5.30 10.94
C ASN A 41 11.82 -5.14 9.50
N ARG A 42 12.76 -4.20 9.29
CA ARG A 42 13.31 -3.91 7.96
C ARG A 42 13.98 -5.12 7.29
N LEU A 43 14.62 -5.99 8.07
CA LEU A 43 15.31 -7.18 7.57
C LEU A 43 14.31 -8.22 7.02
N GLN A 44 13.19 -8.40 7.70
CA GLN A 44 12.12 -9.30 7.26
C GLN A 44 11.46 -8.78 5.98
N LEU A 45 11.28 -7.47 5.85
CA LEU A 45 10.73 -6.87 4.65
C LEU A 45 11.70 -6.96 3.46
N SER A 46 13.01 -6.80 3.67
CA SER A 46 13.99 -6.98 2.58
C SER A 46 14.11 -8.43 2.10
N ALA A 47 13.83 -9.41 2.97
CA ALA A 47 13.88 -10.83 2.66
C ALA A 47 12.48 -11.46 2.56
N TRP A 48 11.48 -10.69 2.10
CA TRP A 48 10.08 -11.10 2.19
C TRP A 48 9.75 -12.38 1.41
N ARG A 49 10.46 -12.67 0.32
CA ARG A 49 10.30 -13.91 -0.46
C ARG A 49 10.65 -15.15 0.36
N GLU A 50 11.63 -15.05 1.24
CA GLU A 50 12.10 -16.12 2.11
C GLU A 50 11.37 -16.15 3.46
N SER A 51 10.70 -15.06 3.82
CA SER A 51 10.03 -14.91 5.12
C SER A 51 8.67 -15.60 5.17
N ALA A 52 8.51 -16.57 6.09
CA ALA A 52 7.22 -17.22 6.35
C ALA A 52 6.15 -16.30 7.00
N LEU A 53 6.49 -15.04 7.30
CA LEU A 53 5.60 -14.10 7.99
C LEU A 53 4.53 -13.49 7.07
N PHE A 54 4.75 -13.53 5.76
CA PHE A 54 3.87 -12.94 4.76
C PHE A 54 2.94 -13.98 4.17
N THR A 55 1.65 -13.67 4.20
CA THR A 55 0.59 -14.42 3.54
C THR A 55 0.74 -14.36 2.01
N PRO A 56 0.07 -15.26 1.26
CA PRO A 56 0.08 -15.21 -0.21
C PRO A 56 -0.39 -13.85 -0.78
N ALA A 57 -1.42 -13.24 -0.19
CA ALA A 57 -1.91 -11.92 -0.60
C ALA A 57 -0.88 -10.81 -0.35
N GLU A 58 -0.21 -10.81 0.81
CA GLU A 58 0.87 -9.85 1.12
C GLU A 58 2.06 -10.02 0.18
N ARG A 59 2.43 -11.26 -0.15
CA ARG A 59 3.49 -11.57 -1.12
C ARG A 59 3.14 -11.05 -2.52
N ALA A 60 1.90 -11.23 -2.98
CA ALA A 60 1.46 -10.71 -4.27
C ALA A 60 1.50 -9.16 -4.31
N ALA A 61 1.11 -8.49 -3.22
CA ALA A 61 1.21 -7.04 -3.10
C ALA A 61 2.67 -6.54 -3.07
N LEU A 62 3.59 -7.29 -2.44
CA LEU A 62 5.02 -6.97 -2.42
C LEU A 62 5.67 -7.15 -3.80
N GLU A 63 5.33 -8.22 -4.51
CA GLU A 63 5.77 -8.44 -5.90
C GLU A 63 5.31 -7.29 -6.82
N TYR A 64 4.03 -6.90 -6.72
CA TYR A 64 3.50 -5.74 -7.43
C TYR A 64 4.26 -4.46 -7.07
N THR A 65 4.53 -4.23 -5.77
CA THR A 65 5.23 -3.03 -5.29
C THR A 65 6.64 -2.92 -5.86
N GLU A 66 7.39 -4.02 -5.91
CA GLU A 66 8.73 -4.05 -6.50
C GLU A 66 8.70 -3.77 -8.01
N ALA A 67 7.81 -4.43 -8.74
CA ALA A 67 7.64 -4.23 -10.17
C ALA A 67 7.28 -2.77 -10.50
N ALA A 68 6.29 -2.21 -9.78
CA ALA A 68 5.82 -0.84 -9.98
C ALA A 68 6.84 0.23 -9.55
N THR A 69 7.80 -0.11 -8.70
CA THR A 69 8.84 0.83 -8.24
C THR A 69 10.05 0.87 -9.16
N THR A 70 10.39 -0.27 -9.77
CA THR A 70 11.55 -0.40 -10.66
C THR A 70 11.38 0.44 -11.95
N LEU A 71 10.13 0.76 -12.34
CA LEU A 71 9.80 1.55 -13.54
C LEU A 71 10.61 1.11 -14.77
N THR A 72 10.63 -0.19 -15.06
CA THR A 72 11.19 -0.69 -16.32
C THR A 72 10.38 -0.10 -17.48
N GLY A 73 10.99 0.01 -18.66
CA GLY A 73 10.33 0.58 -19.86
C GLY A 73 9.06 -0.16 -20.30
N HIS A 74 8.79 -1.34 -19.72
CA HIS A 74 7.63 -2.19 -20.01
C HIS A 74 6.54 -2.15 -18.93
N GLY A 75 6.75 -1.43 -17.83
CA GLY A 75 5.79 -1.35 -16.72
C GLY A 75 5.69 -2.64 -15.91
N VAL A 76 4.55 -2.81 -15.21
CA VAL A 76 4.21 -4.05 -14.49
C VAL A 76 3.75 -5.08 -15.50
N SER A 77 4.30 -6.30 -15.46
CA SER A 77 3.92 -7.37 -16.39
C SER A 77 2.52 -7.91 -16.11
N ASP A 78 1.90 -8.51 -17.12
CA ASP A 78 0.56 -9.11 -17.00
C ASP A 78 0.53 -10.23 -15.96
N GLU A 79 1.62 -10.98 -15.79
CA GLU A 79 1.71 -12.04 -14.78
C GLU A 79 1.68 -11.46 -13.35
N VAL A 80 2.41 -10.38 -13.11
CA VAL A 80 2.40 -9.70 -11.79
C VAL A 80 1.04 -9.08 -11.53
N TRP A 81 0.43 -8.46 -12.54
CA TRP A 81 -0.91 -7.89 -12.44
C TRP A 81 -1.98 -8.96 -12.15
N ALA A 82 -1.96 -10.07 -12.89
CA ALA A 82 -2.86 -11.19 -12.67
C ALA A 82 -2.66 -11.80 -11.29
N GLY A 83 -1.41 -11.93 -10.82
CA GLY A 83 -1.08 -12.48 -9.51
C GLY A 83 -1.66 -11.67 -8.36
N VAL A 84 -1.52 -10.34 -8.39
CA VAL A 84 -2.13 -9.49 -7.35
C VAL A 84 -3.66 -9.48 -7.45
N ARG A 85 -4.22 -9.49 -8.66
CA ARG A 85 -5.68 -9.47 -8.87
C ARG A 85 -6.41 -10.73 -8.39
N GLN A 86 -5.71 -11.83 -8.12
CA GLN A 86 -6.29 -13.02 -7.47
C GLN A 86 -6.72 -12.76 -6.03
N PHE A 87 -6.12 -11.78 -5.36
CA PHE A 87 -6.33 -11.53 -3.93
C PHE A 87 -7.05 -10.23 -3.62
N PHE A 88 -7.09 -9.30 -4.59
CA PHE A 88 -7.59 -7.94 -4.40
C PHE A 88 -8.69 -7.60 -5.42
N ASP A 89 -9.75 -6.94 -4.95
CA ASP A 89 -10.81 -6.44 -5.84
C ASP A 89 -10.42 -5.10 -6.50
N ASP A 90 -11.28 -4.54 -7.34
CA ASP A 90 -11.00 -3.30 -8.08
C ASP A 90 -10.73 -2.09 -7.17
N GLU A 91 -11.46 -1.97 -6.06
CA GLU A 91 -11.30 -0.86 -5.12
C GLU A 91 -9.98 -1.02 -4.35
N GLU A 92 -9.68 -2.24 -3.91
CA GLU A 92 -8.50 -2.53 -3.10
C GLU A 92 -7.21 -2.50 -3.96
N LEU A 93 -7.27 -2.92 -5.23
CA LEU A 93 -6.20 -2.74 -6.21
C LEU A 93 -5.97 -1.27 -6.53
N GLY A 94 -7.04 -0.50 -6.77
CA GLY A 94 -6.92 0.94 -7.02
C GLY A 94 -6.23 1.64 -5.85
N ALA A 95 -6.59 1.28 -4.62
CA ALA A 95 -5.92 1.76 -3.42
C ALA A 95 -4.43 1.36 -3.39
N LEU A 96 -4.09 0.10 -3.66
CA LEU A 96 -2.71 -0.38 -3.71
C LEU A 96 -1.86 0.40 -4.72
N VAL A 97 -2.35 0.57 -5.94
CA VAL A 97 -1.68 1.31 -7.03
C VAL A 97 -1.37 2.74 -6.57
N VAL A 98 -2.37 3.44 -6.03
CA VAL A 98 -2.23 4.83 -5.56
C VAL A 98 -1.24 4.92 -4.40
N GLN A 99 -1.28 3.99 -3.45
CA GLN A 99 -0.35 3.98 -2.31
C GLN A 99 1.11 3.81 -2.77
N VAL A 100 1.37 2.87 -3.67
CA VAL A 100 2.72 2.65 -4.23
C VAL A 100 3.19 3.89 -5.00
N ALA A 101 2.33 4.45 -5.86
CA ALA A 101 2.64 5.66 -6.63
C ALA A 101 2.96 6.85 -5.72
N LEU A 102 2.16 7.09 -4.68
CA LEU A 102 2.39 8.17 -3.72
C LEU A 102 3.70 8.00 -2.97
N MET A 103 4.01 6.80 -2.47
CA MET A 103 5.28 6.54 -1.79
C MET A 103 6.48 6.78 -2.71
N ASN A 104 6.36 6.35 -3.96
CA ASN A 104 7.37 6.58 -4.99
C ASN A 104 7.55 8.05 -5.36
N ALA A 105 6.48 8.85 -5.30
CA ALA A 105 6.55 10.30 -5.44
C ALA A 105 7.26 10.93 -4.23
N TYR A 106 6.86 10.57 -3.00
CA TYR A 106 7.48 11.05 -1.76
C TYR A 106 8.99 10.81 -1.74
N ASN A 107 9.45 9.64 -2.19
CA ASN A 107 10.88 9.35 -2.27
C ASN A 107 11.59 10.26 -3.29
N ARG A 108 10.95 10.59 -4.42
CA ARG A 108 11.53 11.40 -5.50
C ARG A 108 11.68 12.88 -5.16
N PHE A 109 10.75 13.47 -4.41
CA PHE A 109 10.90 14.87 -3.97
C PHE A 109 11.46 15.01 -2.56
N GLY A 110 11.16 14.06 -1.65
CA GLY A 110 11.56 14.14 -0.26
C GLY A 110 13.07 14.09 -0.06
N VAL A 111 13.76 13.26 -0.86
CA VAL A 111 15.22 13.12 -0.79
C VAL A 111 15.94 14.39 -1.28
N PRO A 112 15.65 14.95 -2.48
CA PRO A 112 16.24 16.22 -2.90
C PRO A 112 15.95 17.39 -1.95
N LEU A 113 14.72 17.45 -1.40
CA LEU A 113 14.32 18.51 -0.47
C LEU A 113 14.83 18.31 0.95
N ARG A 114 15.55 17.22 1.23
CA ARG A 114 16.05 16.85 2.56
C ARG A 114 14.98 16.95 3.64
N MET A 115 13.77 16.48 3.32
CA MET A 115 12.67 16.55 4.28
C MET A 115 13.06 15.77 5.55
N PRO A 116 12.82 16.35 6.74
CA PRO A 116 13.23 15.72 7.99
C PRO A 116 12.49 14.40 8.18
N VAL A 117 13.25 13.30 8.26
CA VAL A 117 12.73 12.02 8.73
C VAL A 117 12.47 12.17 10.21
N THR A 118 11.19 12.19 10.60
CA THR A 118 10.82 12.20 12.01
C THR A 118 11.07 10.80 12.57
N SER A 119 12.28 10.54 13.07
CA SER A 119 12.53 9.40 13.95
C SER A 119 11.89 9.70 15.30
N ARG A 120 10.91 8.90 15.70
CA ARG A 120 10.55 8.84 17.13
C ARG A 120 11.73 8.18 17.83
N GLY A 121 12.40 8.94 18.70
CA GLY A 121 13.20 8.38 19.78
C GLY A 121 12.31 7.67 20.80
#